data_AF-A0A0B3Y895-F1
#
_entry.id   AF-A0A0B3Y895-F1
#
_cell.length_a   1.000
_cell.length_b   1.000
_cell.length_c   1.000
_cell.angle_alpha   90.00
_cell.angle_beta   90.00
_cell.angle_gamma   90.00
#
_symmetry.space_group_name_H-M   'P 1'
#
loop_
_entity.id
_entity.type
_entity.pdbx_description
1 polymer ?
#
loop_
_entity_poly.entity_id
_entity_poly.type
_entity_poly.pdbx_seq_one_letter_code
_entity_poly.pdbx_strand_id
1 'polypeptide(L)'
;MKTEQLTCDYLIVGAGAVGMAFTDVLLHETNANILIVDKNAKPGGHWNYAYPFVTLHQPSAFYGVCSKELNRGVIDKTGLNEGLMGLASGQEVSAYFDAVMNETFLPSNRVQYYPLCEYKGNKQFVSTLSGKHYNVTVNKKIVDATYLNTNIPLTHTPSFTRDDDVAFTPVNTVVENIKGFDNYVVVGGGKTGIDTCLWLLENHVAPHNIHWVVSRDAWLLNRKNTQPLNDFFFDSIGAQANQMEAIAASSSIEDMFDKLEERGVLLRIDKKVRPSMFHGATVSELELKALQTLPSVVRQGRVKHISREELCFESTTWKMPDNALVIDCSASALTNLEMKAVFDGDTITPQTVRAYQPVFSAALIAHVEAAYSDERQKQMLTQVVPLPNRDIDWLPMTAAMLRNMQIWGEDTALKAWIYHCRLDGFSKIVHGVAKDDMQKMQVLGRLKEAAAPAMQKLMTYIQGLKASGQL
;
A
#
# COMPACT_ATOMS: atom_id res chain seq x y z
N MET A 1 10.95 -26.99 29.43
CA MET A 1 10.58 -25.66 29.97
C MET A 1 9.08 -25.65 30.24
N LYS A 2 8.60 -25.00 31.31
CA LYS A 2 7.17 -24.94 31.63
C LYS A 2 6.47 -24.01 30.63
N THR A 3 5.53 -24.54 29.85
CA THR A 3 4.72 -23.75 28.91
C THR A 3 3.68 -22.95 29.69
N GLU A 4 3.65 -21.65 29.46
CA GLU A 4 2.65 -20.75 30.07
C GLU A 4 1.32 -20.84 29.33
N GLN A 5 0.21 -20.82 30.07
CA GLN A 5 -1.14 -20.86 29.51
C GLN A 5 -1.76 -19.46 29.59
N LEU A 6 -2.22 -18.96 28.45
CA LEU A 6 -2.88 -17.67 28.31
C LEU A 6 -4.30 -17.89 27.77
N THR A 7 -5.19 -16.90 27.95
CA THR A 7 -6.55 -16.94 27.42
C THR A 7 -6.95 -15.58 26.88
N CYS A 8 -7.60 -15.58 25.73
CA CYS A 8 -8.13 -14.37 25.08
C CYS A 8 -9.35 -14.71 24.21
N ASP A 9 -10.09 -13.69 23.79
CA ASP A 9 -11.16 -13.87 22.81
C ASP A 9 -10.59 -13.85 21.40
N TYR A 10 -9.69 -12.90 21.10
CA TYR A 10 -8.99 -12.82 19.83
C TYR A 10 -7.48 -12.90 20.00
N LEU A 11 -6.86 -13.79 19.23
CA LEU A 11 -5.40 -13.87 19.09
C LEU A 11 -4.99 -13.23 17.77
N ILE A 12 -4.35 -12.08 17.82
CA ILE A 12 -3.89 -11.34 16.64
C ILE A 12 -2.41 -11.64 16.42
N VAL A 13 -2.08 -12.16 15.24
CA VAL A 13 -0.72 -12.47 14.82
C VAL A 13 -0.23 -11.34 13.90
N GLY A 14 0.73 -10.56 14.39
CA GLY A 14 1.27 -9.37 13.73
C GLY A 14 0.66 -8.07 14.27
N ALA A 15 1.51 -7.20 14.82
CA ALA A 15 1.23 -5.83 15.25
C ALA A 15 1.65 -4.80 14.18
N GLY A 16 1.59 -5.17 12.90
CA GLY A 16 1.71 -4.24 11.78
C GLY A 16 0.46 -3.37 11.61
N ALA A 17 0.48 -2.45 10.65
CA ALA A 17 -0.62 -1.52 10.41
C ALA A 17 -2.00 -2.20 10.28
N VAL A 18 -2.07 -3.36 9.62
CA VAL A 18 -3.29 -4.19 9.48
C VAL A 18 -3.76 -4.71 10.84
N GLY A 19 -2.90 -5.38 11.60
CA GLY A 19 -3.25 -5.93 12.91
C GLY A 19 -3.64 -4.84 13.91
N MET A 20 -2.96 -3.70 13.87
CA MET A 20 -3.27 -2.53 14.70
C MET A 20 -4.63 -1.92 14.34
N ALA A 21 -4.93 -1.71 13.04
CA ALA A 21 -6.23 -1.18 12.61
C ALA A 21 -7.39 -2.13 12.92
N PHE A 22 -7.16 -3.44 12.79
CA PHE A 22 -8.14 -4.45 13.18
C PHE A 22 -8.41 -4.46 14.69
N THR A 23 -7.33 -4.45 15.49
CA THR A 23 -7.41 -4.38 16.97
C THR A 23 -8.20 -3.16 17.41
N ASP A 24 -7.91 -2.00 16.82
CA ASP A 24 -8.51 -0.73 17.21
C ASP A 24 -10.03 -0.77 17.16
N VAL A 25 -10.59 -1.29 16.06
CA VAL A 25 -12.04 -1.40 15.89
C VAL A 25 -12.62 -2.42 16.88
N LEU A 26 -12.03 -3.60 17.01
CA LEU A 26 -12.50 -4.58 17.99
C LEU A 26 -12.48 -4.05 19.42
N LEU A 27 -11.45 -3.28 19.78
CA LEU A 27 -11.31 -2.69 21.10
C LEU A 27 -12.44 -1.69 21.38
N HIS A 28 -12.81 -0.86 20.41
CA HIS A 28 -13.83 0.18 20.59
C HIS A 28 -15.26 -0.32 20.43
N GLU A 29 -15.49 -1.37 19.64
CA GLU A 29 -16.84 -1.84 19.30
C GLU A 29 -17.24 -3.11 20.05
N THR A 30 -16.33 -3.71 20.81
CA THR A 30 -16.59 -4.91 21.60
C THR A 30 -15.96 -4.84 22.98
N ASN A 31 -16.36 -5.76 23.87
CA ASN A 31 -15.72 -5.98 25.18
C ASN A 31 -14.67 -7.11 25.16
N ALA A 32 -14.16 -7.48 23.98
CA ALA A 32 -13.26 -8.61 23.84
C ALA A 32 -11.90 -8.39 24.52
N ASN A 33 -11.32 -9.47 25.06
CA ASN A 33 -9.92 -9.55 25.45
C ASN A 33 -9.07 -9.96 24.25
N ILE A 34 -8.02 -9.20 23.97
CA ILE A 34 -7.20 -9.33 22.77
C ILE A 34 -5.76 -9.62 23.16
N LEU A 35 -5.16 -10.64 22.56
CA LEU A 35 -3.74 -10.93 22.69
C LEU A 35 -3.08 -10.69 21.34
N ILE A 36 -2.05 -9.85 21.30
CA ILE A 36 -1.28 -9.53 20.09
C ILE A 36 0.11 -10.13 20.22
N VAL A 37 0.51 -10.94 19.23
CA VAL A 37 1.86 -11.52 19.13
C VAL A 37 2.57 -10.91 17.93
N ASP A 38 3.78 -10.39 18.11
CA ASP A 38 4.61 -9.88 17.02
C ASP A 38 6.08 -10.32 17.20
N LYS A 39 6.73 -10.68 16.10
CA LYS A 39 8.16 -11.02 16.06
C LYS A 39 9.07 -9.81 16.22
N ASN A 40 8.57 -8.60 15.94
CA ASN A 40 9.30 -7.35 16.02
C ASN A 40 9.32 -6.82 17.46
N ALA A 41 10.29 -5.98 17.78
CA ALA A 41 10.44 -5.37 19.10
C ALA A 41 9.39 -4.30 19.43
N LYS A 42 8.80 -3.70 18.38
CA LYS A 42 7.86 -2.59 18.48
C LYS A 42 6.71 -2.78 17.48
N PRO A 43 5.52 -2.22 17.76
CA PRO A 43 4.41 -2.23 16.81
C PRO A 43 4.76 -1.44 15.54
N GLY A 44 3.96 -1.61 14.48
CA GLY A 44 4.16 -0.96 13.19
C GLY A 44 4.64 -1.91 12.09
N GLY A 45 5.05 -3.14 12.40
CA GLY A 45 5.42 -4.13 11.38
C GLY A 45 6.64 -3.68 10.58
N HIS A 46 6.53 -3.62 9.23
CA HIS A 46 7.66 -3.27 8.36
C HIS A 46 8.24 -1.87 8.61
N TRP A 47 7.49 -0.96 9.22
CA TRP A 47 7.97 0.39 9.57
C TRP A 47 9.17 0.37 10.53
N ASN A 48 9.33 -0.71 11.30
CA ASN A 48 10.53 -0.96 12.12
C ASN A 48 11.83 -1.06 11.31
N TYR A 49 11.72 -1.29 10.00
CA TYR A 49 12.83 -1.44 9.07
C TYR A 49 12.67 -0.51 7.87
N ALA A 50 11.99 0.61 8.06
CA ALA A 50 11.88 1.67 7.06
C ALA A 50 13.27 2.20 6.66
N TYR A 51 13.45 2.52 5.37
CA TYR A 51 14.67 3.22 4.94
C TYR A 51 14.59 4.71 5.33
N PRO A 52 15.73 5.41 5.49
CA PRO A 52 15.79 6.65 6.29
C PRO A 52 14.89 7.80 5.83
N PHE A 53 14.57 7.86 4.54
CA PHE A 53 13.81 8.94 3.89
C PHE A 53 12.43 8.50 3.38
N VAL A 54 11.94 7.32 3.78
CA VAL A 54 10.59 6.89 3.39
C VAL A 54 9.53 7.82 4.00
N THR A 55 8.51 8.11 3.21
CA THR A 55 7.28 8.76 3.65
C THR A 55 6.07 7.94 3.21
N LEU A 56 4.90 8.19 3.81
CA LEU A 56 3.66 7.62 3.30
C LEU A 56 3.43 8.06 1.84
N HIS A 57 2.89 7.16 1.02
CA HIS A 57 2.58 7.50 -0.38
C HIS A 57 1.21 8.20 -0.53
N GLN A 58 0.34 8.01 0.45
CA GLN A 58 -0.98 8.63 0.52
C GLN A 58 -1.03 9.67 1.65
N PRO A 59 -1.97 10.64 1.61
CA PRO A 59 -2.16 11.58 2.70
C PRO A 59 -2.33 10.86 4.04
N SER A 60 -1.64 11.39 5.06
CA SER A 60 -1.64 10.82 6.41
C SER A 60 -3.02 10.78 7.05
N ALA A 61 -3.95 11.62 6.56
CA ALA A 61 -5.28 11.85 7.14
C ALA A 61 -6.17 10.61 7.20
N PHE A 62 -5.92 9.61 6.35
CA PHE A 62 -6.65 8.34 6.31
C PHE A 62 -5.72 7.12 6.40
N TYR A 63 -4.55 7.29 7.04
CA TYR A 63 -3.67 6.18 7.43
C TYR A 63 -3.67 5.99 8.96
N GLY A 64 -3.36 4.78 9.43
CA GLY A 64 -3.33 4.43 10.86
C GLY A 64 -4.59 3.67 11.33
N VAL A 65 -5.10 4.01 12.51
CA VAL A 65 -6.26 3.38 13.17
C VAL A 65 -7.46 4.33 13.29
N CYS A 66 -8.68 3.85 13.41
CA CYS A 66 -9.88 4.70 13.42
C CYS A 66 -9.89 5.70 14.58
N SER A 67 -9.45 5.29 15.77
CA SER A 67 -9.56 6.06 17.02
C SER A 67 -8.57 7.21 17.18
N LYS A 68 -7.44 7.19 16.45
CA LYS A 68 -6.35 8.18 16.61
C LYS A 68 -5.83 8.66 15.27
N GLU A 69 -5.74 9.97 15.08
CA GLU A 69 -5.23 10.56 13.84
C GLU A 69 -3.69 10.59 13.82
N LEU A 70 -3.09 10.23 12.69
CA LEU A 70 -1.64 10.35 12.42
C LEU A 70 -1.28 11.72 11.83
N ASN A 71 -2.18 12.26 11.02
CA ASN A 71 -2.01 13.50 10.29
C ASN A 71 -1.91 14.72 11.20
N ARG A 72 -1.15 15.72 10.76
CA ARG A 72 -0.98 17.01 11.43
C ARG A 72 -1.94 18.09 10.92
N GLY A 73 -2.73 17.80 9.88
CA GLY A 73 -3.65 18.75 9.27
C GLY A 73 -2.96 19.84 8.43
N VAL A 74 -1.74 19.58 7.97
CA VAL A 74 -0.91 20.57 7.26
C VAL A 74 -0.82 20.24 5.78
N ILE A 75 -0.95 21.28 4.95
CA ILE A 75 -0.60 21.27 3.52
C ILE A 75 0.87 21.68 3.40
N ASP A 76 1.66 20.90 2.66
CA ASP A 76 3.07 21.19 2.44
C ASP A 76 3.23 22.48 1.62
N LYS A 77 4.09 23.38 2.10
CA LYS A 77 4.31 24.69 1.48
C LYS A 77 5.56 24.74 0.60
N THR A 78 6.35 23.67 0.58
CA THR A 78 7.65 23.58 -0.09
C THR A 78 7.95 22.14 -0.47
N GLY A 79 8.93 21.93 -1.36
CA GLY A 79 9.41 20.61 -1.75
C GLY A 79 8.51 19.94 -2.78
N LEU A 80 8.80 18.67 -3.10
CA LEU A 80 8.12 17.97 -4.19
C LEU A 80 6.66 17.59 -3.90
N ASN A 81 6.18 17.77 -2.67
CA ASN A 81 4.76 17.58 -2.30
C ASN A 81 4.01 18.91 -2.09
N GLU A 82 4.61 20.05 -2.48
CA GLU A 82 4.02 21.37 -2.31
C GLU A 82 2.56 21.43 -2.83
N GLY A 83 1.69 22.02 -2.00
CA GLY A 83 0.27 22.18 -2.29
C GLY A 83 -0.57 20.94 -2.01
N LEU A 84 -0.01 19.86 -1.47
CA LEU A 84 -0.74 18.65 -1.07
C LEU A 84 -0.66 18.41 0.44
N MET A 85 -1.53 17.57 1.00
CA MET A 85 -1.47 17.17 2.40
C MET A 85 -0.17 16.43 2.72
N GLY A 86 0.36 16.69 3.92
CA GLY A 86 1.60 16.13 4.41
C GLY A 86 1.62 14.59 4.46
N LEU A 87 2.78 14.05 4.11
CA LEU A 87 3.08 12.62 4.10
C LEU A 87 3.95 12.28 5.31
N ALA A 88 3.40 11.49 6.25
CA ALA A 88 4.13 11.16 7.46
C ALA A 88 5.41 10.37 7.12
N SER A 89 6.52 10.71 7.77
CA SER A 89 7.77 9.98 7.62
C SER A 89 7.71 8.58 8.26
N GLY A 90 8.62 7.69 7.88
CA GLY A 90 8.73 6.37 8.53
C GLY A 90 8.90 6.45 10.05
N GLN A 91 9.61 7.48 10.54
CA GLN A 91 9.79 7.73 11.97
C GLN A 91 8.48 8.19 12.63
N GLU A 92 7.71 9.06 11.97
CA GLU A 92 6.41 9.52 12.47
C GLU A 92 5.40 8.38 12.53
N VAL A 93 5.38 7.50 11.53
CA VAL A 93 4.53 6.30 11.52
C VAL A 93 4.93 5.33 12.65
N SER A 94 6.22 5.13 12.86
CA SER A 94 6.73 4.27 13.94
C SER A 94 6.34 4.82 15.33
N ALA A 95 6.56 6.12 15.55
CA ALA A 95 6.16 6.80 16.79
C ALA A 95 4.63 6.72 17.01
N TYR A 96 3.86 6.89 15.94
CA TYR A 96 2.40 6.80 16.01
C TYR A 96 1.90 5.42 16.45
N PHE A 97 2.41 4.33 15.88
CA PHE A 97 1.97 2.99 16.27
C PHE A 97 2.44 2.60 17.68
N ASP A 98 3.64 3.06 18.10
CA ASP A 98 4.08 2.92 19.49
C ASP A 98 3.13 3.65 20.44
N ALA A 99 2.73 4.89 20.10
CA ALA A 99 1.76 5.65 20.88
C ALA A 99 0.36 4.99 20.90
N VAL A 100 -0.14 4.45 19.78
CA VAL A 100 -1.42 3.71 19.77
C VAL A 100 -1.36 2.50 20.72
N MET A 101 -0.27 1.74 20.68
CA MET A 101 -0.10 0.59 21.57
C MET A 101 -0.04 1.00 23.04
N ASN A 102 0.84 1.95 23.39
CA ASN A 102 1.14 2.30 24.78
C ASN A 102 0.10 3.23 25.42
N GLU A 103 -0.60 4.06 24.65
CA GLU A 103 -1.53 5.07 25.17
C GLU A 103 -3.00 4.69 24.99
N THR A 104 -3.32 3.77 24.06
CA THR A 104 -4.71 3.37 23.78
C THR A 104 -4.94 1.89 24.09
N PHE A 105 -4.12 1.00 23.53
CA PHE A 105 -4.40 -0.44 23.61
C PHE A 105 -4.08 -1.02 24.99
N LEU A 106 -2.84 -0.87 25.46
CA LEU A 106 -2.44 -1.42 26.77
C LEU A 106 -3.21 -0.78 27.94
N PRO A 107 -3.44 0.55 27.99
CA PRO A 107 -4.21 1.17 29.07
C PRO A 107 -5.67 0.73 29.15
N SER A 108 -6.22 0.12 28.08
CA SER A 108 -7.57 -0.45 28.12
C SER A 108 -7.72 -1.65 29.07
N ASN A 109 -6.60 -2.25 29.51
CA ASN A 109 -6.54 -3.51 30.27
C ASN A 109 -7.19 -4.72 29.59
N ARG A 110 -7.57 -4.60 28.31
CA ARG A 110 -8.13 -5.68 27.49
C ARG A 110 -7.17 -6.15 26.41
N VAL A 111 -6.05 -5.48 26.21
CA VAL A 111 -5.01 -5.87 25.26
C VAL A 111 -3.76 -6.32 26.00
N GLN A 112 -3.25 -7.49 25.61
CA GLN A 112 -1.93 -7.97 26.01
C GLN A 112 -1.03 -8.01 24.78
N TYR A 113 0.17 -7.43 24.86
CA TYR A 113 1.12 -7.37 23.75
C TYR A 113 2.38 -8.16 24.06
N TYR A 114 2.71 -9.09 23.16
CA TYR A 114 3.89 -9.95 23.22
C TYR A 114 4.82 -9.62 22.03
N PRO A 115 5.69 -8.60 22.14
CA PRO A 115 6.75 -8.33 21.17
C PRO A 115 7.86 -9.38 21.24
N LEU A 116 8.70 -9.44 20.20
CA LEU A 116 9.79 -10.43 20.08
C LEU A 116 9.32 -11.87 20.34
N CYS A 117 8.12 -12.19 19.87
CA CYS A 117 7.51 -13.50 20.01
C CYS A 117 7.12 -14.03 18.62
N GLU A 118 7.59 -15.23 18.30
CA GLU A 118 7.30 -15.87 17.02
C GLU A 118 6.12 -16.83 17.19
N TYR A 119 5.04 -16.58 16.45
CA TYR A 119 3.90 -17.48 16.38
C TYR A 119 4.28 -18.76 15.61
N LYS A 120 4.03 -19.92 16.21
CA LYS A 120 4.42 -21.24 15.66
C LYS A 120 3.23 -22.01 15.07
N GLY A 121 2.05 -21.38 14.98
CA GLY A 121 0.81 -22.06 14.63
C GLY A 121 0.15 -22.72 15.83
N ASN A 122 -1.03 -23.32 15.62
CA ASN A 122 -1.77 -24.07 16.63
C ASN A 122 -1.99 -23.34 17.96
N LYS A 123 -2.16 -22.01 17.93
CA LYS A 123 -2.35 -21.16 19.12
C LYS A 123 -1.13 -21.18 20.07
N GLN A 124 0.07 -21.37 19.52
CA GLN A 124 1.33 -21.40 20.26
C GLN A 124 2.31 -20.34 19.74
N PHE A 125 3.11 -19.78 20.66
CA PHE A 125 4.20 -18.88 20.30
C PHE A 125 5.39 -19.00 21.25
N VAL A 126 6.55 -18.54 20.80
CA VAL A 126 7.82 -18.63 21.54
C VAL A 126 8.48 -17.27 21.62
N SER A 127 8.90 -16.86 22.80
CA SER A 127 9.74 -15.67 23.00
C SER A 127 11.11 -15.89 22.35
N THR A 128 11.47 -15.02 21.41
CA THR A 128 12.77 -15.05 20.72
C THR A 128 13.92 -14.77 21.68
N LEU A 129 13.70 -13.96 22.73
CA LEU A 129 14.75 -13.61 23.70
C LEU A 129 15.00 -14.70 24.73
N SER A 130 13.95 -15.31 25.26
CA SER A 130 14.05 -16.21 26.43
C SER A 130 13.82 -17.68 26.10
N GLY A 131 13.38 -18.00 24.88
CA GLY A 131 12.95 -19.36 24.49
C GLY A 131 11.70 -19.84 25.25
N LYS A 132 10.98 -18.94 25.94
CA LYS A 132 9.80 -19.32 26.72
C LYS A 132 8.62 -19.62 25.80
N HIS A 133 7.96 -20.75 26.05
CA HIS A 133 6.82 -21.22 25.27
C HIS A 133 5.50 -20.80 25.90
N TYR A 134 4.55 -20.42 25.05
CA TYR A 134 3.20 -20.02 25.43
C TYR A 134 2.18 -20.80 24.60
N ASN A 135 1.09 -21.24 25.25
CA ASN A 135 -0.11 -21.76 24.63
C ASN A 135 -1.28 -20.82 24.94
N VAL A 136 -2.14 -20.59 23.96
CA VAL A 136 -3.28 -19.67 24.09
C VAL A 136 -4.58 -20.42 23.89
N THR A 137 -5.48 -20.36 24.86
CA THR A 137 -6.90 -20.68 24.65
C THR A 137 -7.55 -19.47 23.99
N VAL A 138 -8.10 -19.67 22.79
CA VAL A 138 -8.76 -18.61 22.01
C VAL A 138 -10.26 -18.89 21.99
N ASN A 139 -11.07 -18.00 22.56
CA ASN A 139 -12.51 -18.20 22.72
C ASN A 139 -13.33 -17.85 21.46
N LYS A 140 -12.81 -16.96 20.61
CA LYS A 140 -13.46 -16.57 19.35
C LYS A 140 -12.63 -16.95 18.15
N LYS A 141 -11.69 -16.10 17.71
CA LYS A 141 -10.96 -16.31 16.45
C LYS A 141 -9.50 -15.88 16.52
N ILE A 142 -8.69 -16.49 15.66
CA ILE A 142 -7.32 -16.05 15.35
C ILE A 142 -7.41 -15.03 14.21
N VAL A 143 -6.65 -13.94 14.30
CA VAL A 143 -6.52 -12.95 13.23
C VAL A 143 -5.11 -13.03 12.67
N ASP A 144 -4.96 -13.59 11.48
CA ASP A 144 -3.69 -13.64 10.77
C ASP A 144 -3.46 -12.33 10.01
N ALA A 145 -2.87 -11.35 10.70
CA ALA A 145 -2.50 -10.07 10.10
C ALA A 145 -1.13 -10.10 9.38
N THR A 146 -0.58 -11.29 9.12
CA THR A 146 0.73 -11.48 8.47
C THR A 146 0.63 -11.77 6.97
N TYR A 147 -0.58 -12.01 6.46
CA TYR A 147 -0.80 -12.44 5.08
C TYR A 147 -0.40 -11.41 4.02
N LEU A 148 -0.54 -10.12 4.34
CA LEU A 148 -0.12 -9.01 3.49
C LEU A 148 1.32 -8.53 3.79
N ASN A 149 2.16 -9.39 4.37
CA ASN A 149 3.54 -9.03 4.69
C ASN A 149 4.33 -8.62 3.43
N THR A 150 5.18 -7.62 3.58
CA THR A 150 6.07 -7.10 2.55
C THR A 150 7.49 -7.64 2.76
N ASN A 151 8.26 -7.89 1.69
CA ASN A 151 9.70 -8.09 1.84
C ASN A 151 10.38 -6.73 2.02
N ILE A 152 11.38 -6.68 2.91
CA ILE A 152 12.15 -5.47 3.21
C ILE A 152 13.50 -5.56 2.47
N PRO A 153 13.97 -4.52 1.77
CA PRO A 153 15.27 -4.54 1.07
C PRO A 153 16.44 -4.98 1.95
N LEU A 154 16.50 -4.52 3.20
CA LEU A 154 17.54 -4.92 4.16
C LEU A 154 17.63 -6.43 4.42
N THR A 155 16.50 -7.15 4.43
CA THR A 155 16.44 -8.54 4.89
C THR A 155 16.13 -9.53 3.77
N HIS A 156 15.96 -9.05 2.54
CA HIS A 156 15.73 -9.93 1.39
C HIS A 156 17.04 -10.38 0.75
N THR A 157 17.00 -11.55 0.13
CA THR A 157 18.04 -11.98 -0.79
C THR A 157 17.71 -11.40 -2.16
N PRO A 158 18.58 -10.56 -2.77
CA PRO A 158 18.36 -10.05 -4.12
C PRO A 158 18.21 -11.21 -5.12
N SER A 159 17.40 -11.02 -6.17
CA SER A 159 17.17 -12.04 -7.20
C SER A 159 18.32 -12.15 -8.22
N PHE A 160 19.46 -11.52 -7.94
CA PHE A 160 20.64 -11.44 -8.78
C PHE A 160 21.88 -11.72 -7.95
N THR A 161 22.96 -12.12 -8.61
CA THR A 161 24.28 -12.29 -7.97
C THR A 161 25.14 -11.04 -8.16
N ARG A 162 26.25 -10.96 -7.44
CA ARG A 162 27.26 -9.91 -7.60
C ARG A 162 28.66 -10.43 -7.29
N ASP A 163 29.67 -9.76 -7.81
CA ASP A 163 31.05 -9.93 -7.35
C ASP A 163 31.27 -9.28 -5.98
N ASP A 164 32.24 -9.80 -5.21
CA ASP A 164 32.51 -9.38 -3.84
C ASP A 164 33.05 -7.94 -3.72
N ASP A 165 33.64 -7.41 -4.79
CA ASP A 165 34.29 -6.10 -4.85
C ASP A 165 33.40 -4.98 -5.41
N VAL A 166 32.12 -5.29 -5.65
CA VAL A 166 31.09 -4.31 -6.05
C VAL A 166 30.68 -3.48 -4.83
N ALA A 167 30.80 -2.15 -4.97
CA ALA A 167 30.20 -1.22 -4.02
C ALA A 167 28.68 -1.30 -4.11
N PHE A 168 28.06 -1.87 -3.07
CA PHE A 168 26.63 -2.15 -3.07
C PHE A 168 26.04 -1.97 -1.68
N THR A 169 24.86 -1.37 -1.63
CA THR A 169 24.13 -1.15 -0.39
C THR A 169 22.62 -1.33 -0.61
N PRO A 170 21.88 -2.00 0.31
CA PRO A 170 20.43 -1.88 0.31
C PRO A 170 20.03 -0.42 0.61
N VAL A 171 18.91 0.04 0.07
CA VAL A 171 18.40 1.41 0.33
C VAL A 171 18.33 1.77 1.82
N ASN A 172 18.11 0.78 2.68
CA ASN A 172 18.05 0.94 4.13
C ASN A 172 19.33 1.49 4.76
N THR A 173 20.50 1.14 4.23
CA THR A 173 21.80 1.59 4.76
C THR A 173 22.51 2.55 3.82
N VAL A 174 21.81 3.10 2.83
CA VAL A 174 22.41 3.97 1.81
C VAL A 174 23.05 5.21 2.44
N VAL A 175 22.41 5.86 3.41
CA VAL A 175 22.94 7.08 4.07
C VAL A 175 24.29 6.84 4.74
N GLU A 176 24.52 5.62 5.24
CA GLU A 176 25.77 5.22 5.90
C GLU A 176 26.88 4.93 4.88
N ASN A 177 26.52 4.48 3.68
CA ASN A 177 27.43 3.94 2.67
C ASN A 177 27.60 4.85 1.44
N ILE A 178 26.95 6.02 1.39
CA ILE A 178 26.90 6.85 0.18
C ILE A 178 28.18 7.63 -0.13
N LYS A 179 29.08 7.79 0.84
CA LYS A 179 30.25 8.67 0.69
C LYS A 179 31.30 8.08 -0.26
N GLY A 180 31.90 8.95 -1.07
CA GLY A 180 33.07 8.62 -1.90
C GLY A 180 32.74 8.17 -3.34
N PHE A 181 31.46 8.16 -3.72
CA PHE A 181 31.01 7.76 -5.05
C PHE A 181 30.56 8.96 -5.89
N ASP A 182 30.86 8.89 -7.18
CA ASP A 182 30.46 9.92 -8.16
C ASP A 182 29.14 9.56 -8.84
N ASN A 183 28.86 8.27 -8.98
CA ASN A 183 27.70 7.73 -9.70
C ASN A 183 26.85 6.81 -8.81
N TYR A 184 25.54 6.81 -9.03
CA TYR A 184 24.57 6.05 -8.25
C TYR A 184 23.67 5.22 -9.17
N VAL A 185 23.77 3.90 -9.04
CA VAL A 185 22.99 2.95 -9.84
C VAL A 185 21.84 2.42 -8.98
N VAL A 186 20.63 2.90 -9.22
CA VAL A 186 19.43 2.54 -8.45
C VAL A 186 18.77 1.34 -9.12
N VAL A 187 18.76 0.19 -8.45
CA VAL A 187 18.19 -1.06 -9.00
C VAL A 187 16.77 -1.27 -8.48
N GLY A 188 15.77 -1.04 -9.34
CA GLY A 188 14.36 -1.28 -9.02
C GLY A 188 13.45 -0.16 -9.52
N GLY A 189 12.48 -0.49 -10.37
CA GLY A 189 11.51 0.47 -10.93
C GLY A 189 10.26 0.71 -10.08
N GLY A 190 10.22 0.16 -8.87
CA GLY A 190 9.10 0.35 -7.94
C GLY A 190 9.19 1.67 -7.16
N LYS A 191 8.26 1.87 -6.23
CA LYS A 191 8.18 3.10 -5.43
C LYS A 191 9.45 3.38 -4.61
N THR A 192 10.07 2.36 -4.03
CA THR A 192 11.38 2.51 -3.35
C THR A 192 12.48 3.08 -4.26
N GLY A 193 12.52 2.66 -5.54
CA GLY A 193 13.48 3.20 -6.51
C GLY A 193 13.15 4.63 -6.93
N ILE A 194 11.86 4.94 -7.09
CA ILE A 194 11.38 6.32 -7.29
C ILE A 194 11.85 7.21 -6.13
N ASP A 195 11.59 6.80 -4.89
CA ASP A 195 11.94 7.57 -3.70
C ASP A 195 13.45 7.77 -3.57
N THR A 196 14.24 6.75 -3.91
CA THR A 196 15.70 6.84 -3.92
C THR A 196 16.21 7.83 -4.97
N CYS A 197 15.67 7.80 -6.19
CA CYS A 197 16.05 8.74 -7.24
C CYS A 197 15.68 10.18 -6.85
N LEU A 198 14.48 10.39 -6.32
CA LEU A 198 14.04 11.70 -5.85
C LEU A 198 14.90 12.21 -4.69
N TRP A 199 15.20 11.36 -3.71
CA TRP A 199 16.07 11.70 -2.60
C TRP A 199 17.48 12.10 -3.05
N LEU A 200 18.07 11.39 -4.02
CA LEU A 200 19.36 11.78 -4.62
C LEU A 200 19.28 13.17 -5.28
N LEU A 201 18.22 13.43 -6.05
CA LEU A 201 18.00 14.74 -6.70
C LEU A 201 17.80 15.88 -5.68
N GLU A 202 17.01 15.65 -4.63
CA GLU A 202 16.78 16.63 -3.55
C GLU A 202 18.06 16.92 -2.76
N ASN A 203 19.00 15.97 -2.71
CA ASN A 203 20.33 16.14 -2.13
C ASN A 203 21.40 16.56 -3.15
N HIS A 204 20.97 17.17 -4.26
CA HIS A 204 21.83 17.82 -5.25
C HIS A 204 22.79 16.89 -6.00
N VAL A 205 22.50 15.59 -6.07
CA VAL A 205 23.19 14.71 -7.01
C VAL A 205 22.77 15.11 -8.43
N ALA A 206 23.76 15.38 -9.28
CA ALA A 206 23.48 15.80 -10.64
C ALA A 206 22.72 14.67 -11.40
N PRO A 207 21.68 14.98 -12.19
CA PRO A 207 20.88 13.95 -12.86
C PRO A 207 21.68 12.96 -13.71
N HIS A 208 22.79 13.41 -14.32
CA HIS A 208 23.65 12.55 -15.15
C HIS A 208 24.47 11.52 -14.37
N ASN A 209 24.56 11.66 -13.04
CA ASN A 209 25.21 10.72 -12.14
C ASN A 209 24.22 9.69 -11.54
N ILE A 210 22.93 9.77 -11.89
CA ILE A 210 21.89 8.86 -11.41
C ILE A 210 21.48 7.95 -12.57
N HIS A 211 21.69 6.64 -12.39
CA HIS A 211 21.37 5.62 -13.37
C HIS A 211 20.29 4.71 -12.81
N TRP A 212 19.08 4.83 -13.34
CA TRP A 212 17.92 4.12 -12.78
C TRP A 212 17.59 2.87 -13.59
N VAL A 213 17.71 1.69 -12.99
CA VAL A 213 17.42 0.41 -13.63
C VAL A 213 15.96 0.04 -13.41
N VAL A 214 15.20 0.09 -14.50
CA VAL A 214 13.74 -0.12 -14.52
C VAL A 214 13.44 -1.35 -15.37
N SER A 215 13.09 -2.45 -14.71
CA SER A 215 12.76 -3.71 -15.40
C SER A 215 11.42 -3.65 -16.13
N ARG A 216 10.45 -2.89 -15.59
CA ARG A 216 9.15 -2.59 -16.19
C ARG A 216 8.71 -1.20 -15.75
N ASP A 217 8.36 -0.33 -16.69
CA ASP A 217 7.75 0.96 -16.36
C ASP A 217 6.35 0.75 -15.75
N ALA A 218 6.02 1.58 -14.76
CA ALA A 218 4.74 1.55 -14.05
C ALA A 218 3.78 2.64 -14.51
N TRP A 219 2.49 2.30 -14.58
CA TRP A 219 1.43 3.28 -14.43
C TRP A 219 1.37 3.72 -12.96
N LEU A 220 1.36 5.03 -12.73
CA LEU A 220 1.37 5.64 -11.41
C LEU A 220 0.05 6.37 -11.14
N LEU A 221 -0.34 6.48 -9.88
CA LEU A 221 -1.50 7.28 -9.45
C LEU A 221 -1.07 8.74 -9.24
N ASN A 222 -1.87 9.70 -9.71
CA ASN A 222 -1.66 11.10 -9.37
C ASN A 222 -2.04 11.34 -7.89
N ARG A 223 -1.07 11.74 -7.07
CA ARG A 223 -1.30 11.99 -5.63
C ARG A 223 -2.29 13.13 -5.37
N LYS A 224 -2.45 14.05 -6.31
CA LYS A 224 -3.47 15.11 -6.20
C LYS A 224 -4.89 14.54 -6.14
N ASN A 225 -5.11 13.36 -6.73
CA ASN A 225 -6.41 12.71 -6.77
C ASN A 225 -6.78 11.99 -5.46
N THR A 226 -5.88 11.95 -4.48
CA THR A 226 -6.08 11.22 -3.21
C THR A 226 -6.28 12.15 -2.01
N GLN A 227 -6.44 13.45 -2.22
CA GLN A 227 -6.56 14.46 -1.16
C GLN A 227 -7.96 14.44 -0.51
N PRO A 228 -8.09 14.10 0.78
CA PRO A 228 -9.36 13.90 1.47
C PRO A 228 -9.93 15.20 2.07
N LEU A 229 -9.81 16.32 1.36
CA LEU A 229 -10.31 17.62 1.79
C LEU A 229 -11.29 18.20 0.77
N ASN A 230 -12.28 18.96 1.25
CA ASN A 230 -13.31 19.55 0.39
C ASN A 230 -12.73 20.52 -0.67
N ASP A 231 -11.63 21.19 -0.38
CA ASP A 231 -10.94 22.09 -1.32
C ASP A 231 -10.37 21.33 -2.54
N PHE A 232 -10.11 20.04 -2.37
CA PHE A 232 -9.67 19.13 -3.42
C PHE A 232 -10.82 18.32 -4.01
N PHE A 233 -12.08 18.73 -3.84
CA PHE A 233 -13.23 17.99 -4.35
C PHE A 233 -13.10 17.66 -5.85
N PHE A 234 -12.73 18.65 -6.66
CA PHE A 234 -12.60 18.47 -8.11
C PHE A 234 -11.38 17.61 -8.49
N ASP A 235 -10.32 17.65 -7.70
CA ASP A 235 -9.14 16.80 -7.93
C ASP A 235 -9.39 15.35 -7.49
N SER A 236 -10.12 15.12 -6.40
CA SER A 236 -10.38 13.78 -5.84
C SER A 236 -11.63 13.12 -6.42
N ILE A 237 -12.81 13.64 -6.10
CA ILE A 237 -14.10 13.13 -6.60
C ILE A 237 -14.22 13.34 -8.10
N GLY A 238 -13.69 14.46 -8.62
CA GLY A 238 -13.60 14.68 -10.06
C GLY A 238 -12.69 13.67 -10.77
N ALA A 239 -11.57 13.25 -10.17
CA ALA A 239 -10.75 12.16 -10.73
C ALA A 239 -11.48 10.81 -10.73
N GLN A 240 -12.32 10.52 -9.73
CA GLN A 240 -13.17 9.33 -9.76
C GLN A 240 -14.18 9.38 -10.91
N ALA A 241 -14.80 10.54 -11.16
CA ALA A 241 -15.67 10.73 -12.32
C ALA A 241 -14.89 10.56 -13.63
N ASN A 242 -13.71 11.17 -13.72
CA ASN A 242 -12.82 11.05 -14.87
C ASN A 242 -12.44 9.58 -15.15
N GLN A 243 -12.16 8.81 -14.09
CA GLN A 243 -11.85 7.38 -14.19
C GLN A 243 -13.03 6.60 -14.77
N MET A 244 -14.24 6.79 -14.24
CA MET A 244 -15.43 6.06 -14.73
C MET A 244 -15.74 6.40 -16.19
N GLU A 245 -15.69 7.66 -16.55
CA GLU A 245 -15.90 8.12 -17.92
C GLU A 245 -14.82 7.61 -18.89
N ALA A 246 -13.55 7.59 -18.48
CA ALA A 246 -12.45 7.06 -19.29
C ALA A 246 -12.66 5.57 -19.62
N ILE A 247 -13.06 4.78 -18.62
CA ILE A 247 -13.42 3.37 -18.78
C ILE A 247 -14.65 3.23 -19.69
N ALA A 248 -15.72 4.00 -19.44
CA ALA A 248 -16.96 3.87 -20.21
C ALA A 248 -16.76 4.20 -21.70
N ALA A 249 -15.97 5.23 -21.99
CA ALA A 249 -15.72 5.74 -23.34
C ALA A 249 -14.62 4.97 -24.11
N SER A 250 -13.89 4.04 -23.47
CA SER A 250 -12.80 3.35 -24.13
C SER A 250 -13.26 2.32 -25.16
N SER A 251 -12.48 2.17 -26.22
CA SER A 251 -12.67 1.21 -27.30
C SER A 251 -11.82 -0.05 -27.14
N SER A 252 -10.70 0.04 -26.43
CA SER A 252 -9.80 -1.06 -26.09
C SER A 252 -9.17 -0.85 -24.70
N ILE A 253 -8.47 -1.86 -24.19
CA ILE A 253 -7.68 -1.73 -22.94
C ILE A 253 -6.60 -0.66 -23.10
N GLU A 254 -5.94 -0.61 -24.27
CA GLU A 254 -4.91 0.39 -24.53
C GLU A 254 -5.48 1.82 -24.52
N ASP A 255 -6.59 2.04 -25.24
CA ASP A 255 -7.29 3.34 -25.28
C ASP A 255 -7.84 3.72 -23.90
N MET A 256 -8.24 2.76 -23.06
CA MET A 256 -8.63 3.02 -21.67
C MET A 256 -7.48 3.62 -20.87
N PHE A 257 -6.28 3.03 -20.92
CA PHE A 257 -5.12 3.57 -20.22
C PHE A 257 -4.70 4.95 -20.76
N ASP A 258 -4.77 5.15 -22.07
CA ASP A 258 -4.45 6.44 -22.70
C ASP A 258 -5.44 7.53 -22.24
N LYS A 259 -6.74 7.22 -22.14
CA LYS A 259 -7.76 8.15 -21.59
C LYS A 259 -7.58 8.41 -20.10
N LEU A 260 -7.19 7.39 -19.32
CA LEU A 260 -6.90 7.56 -17.90
C LEU A 260 -5.71 8.50 -17.69
N GLU A 261 -4.69 8.41 -18.54
CA GLU A 261 -3.56 9.36 -18.54
C GLU A 261 -3.98 10.76 -18.97
N GLU A 262 -4.70 10.90 -20.09
CA GLU A 262 -5.18 12.18 -20.63
C GLU A 262 -5.98 12.97 -19.58
N ARG A 263 -6.76 12.26 -18.77
CA ARG A 263 -7.62 12.83 -17.73
C ARG A 263 -6.93 12.97 -16.36
N GLY A 264 -5.63 12.72 -16.29
CA GLY A 264 -4.81 12.87 -15.08
C GLY A 264 -5.11 11.87 -13.97
N VAL A 265 -5.80 10.76 -14.27
CA VAL A 265 -6.08 9.67 -13.30
C VAL A 265 -4.82 8.85 -13.08
N LEU A 266 -4.18 8.46 -14.18
CA LEU A 266 -2.90 7.77 -14.19
C LEU A 266 -1.80 8.68 -14.75
N LEU A 267 -0.57 8.42 -14.35
CA LEU A 267 0.62 9.12 -14.83
C LEU A 267 1.63 8.09 -15.34
N ARG A 268 2.43 8.49 -16.32
CA ARG A 268 3.63 7.75 -16.76
C ARG A 268 4.83 8.68 -16.76
N ILE A 269 5.99 8.13 -16.42
CA ILE A 269 7.25 8.88 -16.34
C ILE A 269 7.74 9.24 -17.74
N ASP A 270 7.94 8.23 -18.58
CA ASP A 270 8.43 8.40 -19.95
C ASP A 270 7.29 8.20 -20.95
N LYS A 271 6.92 9.27 -21.67
CA LYS A 271 5.82 9.22 -22.64
C LYS A 271 6.14 8.38 -23.89
N LYS A 272 7.40 8.00 -24.11
CA LYS A 272 7.81 7.15 -25.23
C LYS A 272 7.75 5.66 -24.89
N VAL A 273 7.53 5.31 -23.62
CA VAL A 273 7.48 3.93 -23.16
C VAL A 273 6.07 3.61 -22.68
N ARG A 274 5.53 2.47 -23.11
CA ARG A 274 4.24 1.97 -22.62
C ARG A 274 4.46 1.21 -21.32
N PRO A 275 3.91 1.66 -20.17
CA PRO A 275 4.03 0.93 -18.92
C PRO A 275 3.34 -0.43 -18.98
N SER A 276 3.90 -1.43 -18.29
CA SER A 276 3.37 -2.81 -18.22
C SER A 276 3.21 -3.32 -16.78
N MET A 277 3.43 -2.43 -15.80
CA MET A 277 3.36 -2.70 -14.38
C MET A 277 2.36 -1.76 -13.71
N PHE A 278 1.66 -2.26 -12.70
CA PHE A 278 0.84 -1.42 -11.83
C PHE A 278 0.85 -1.98 -10.41
N HIS A 279 1.33 -1.19 -9.46
CA HIS A 279 1.42 -1.54 -8.04
C HIS A 279 0.74 -0.51 -7.13
N GLY A 280 -0.02 0.45 -7.69
CA GLY A 280 -0.69 1.50 -6.91
C GLY A 280 0.26 2.54 -6.29
N ALA A 281 1.46 2.71 -6.85
CA ALA A 281 2.39 3.76 -6.42
C ALA A 281 1.85 5.13 -6.83
N THR A 282 1.88 6.10 -5.91
CA THR A 282 1.47 7.48 -6.15
C THR A 282 2.70 8.38 -6.35
N VAL A 283 2.56 9.38 -7.22
CA VAL A 283 3.52 10.47 -7.38
C VAL A 283 2.81 11.82 -7.45
N SER A 284 3.47 12.87 -6.98
CA SER A 284 3.04 14.24 -7.30
C SER A 284 3.49 14.62 -8.71
N GLU A 285 2.92 15.69 -9.25
CA GLU A 285 3.34 16.24 -10.54
C GLU A 285 4.76 16.83 -10.50
N LEU A 286 5.20 17.34 -9.33
CA LEU A 286 6.57 17.85 -9.15
C LEU A 286 7.58 16.70 -9.09
N GLU A 287 7.27 15.61 -8.38
CA GLU A 287 8.07 14.39 -8.40
C GLU A 287 8.18 13.81 -9.81
N LEU A 288 7.07 13.76 -10.55
CA LEU A 288 7.06 13.30 -11.94
C LEU A 288 8.01 14.14 -12.81
N LYS A 289 7.95 15.47 -12.70
CA LYS A 289 8.84 16.39 -13.42
C LYS A 289 10.30 16.18 -13.05
N ALA A 290 10.60 15.97 -11.76
CA ALA A 290 11.96 15.69 -11.29
C ALA A 290 12.50 14.39 -11.88
N LEU A 291 11.72 13.29 -11.85
CA LEU A 291 12.10 12.00 -12.44
C LEU A 291 12.34 12.10 -13.95
N GLN A 292 11.57 12.93 -14.66
CA GLN A 292 11.74 13.18 -16.10
C GLN A 292 13.04 13.89 -16.47
N THR A 293 13.78 14.43 -15.49
CA THR A 293 15.10 15.02 -15.73
C THR A 293 16.22 13.98 -15.81
N LEU A 294 15.96 12.73 -15.38
CA LEU A 294 16.97 11.67 -15.39
C LEU A 294 17.31 11.26 -16.82
N PRO A 295 18.56 11.45 -17.28
CA PRO A 295 18.95 11.11 -18.65
C PRO A 295 19.20 9.60 -18.82
N SER A 296 19.42 8.87 -17.73
CA SER A 296 19.82 7.46 -17.74
C SER A 296 18.80 6.58 -17.04
N VAL A 297 17.83 6.09 -17.82
CA VAL A 297 16.89 5.04 -17.39
C VAL A 297 17.18 3.75 -18.16
N VAL A 298 17.75 2.76 -17.48
CA VAL A 298 18.20 1.50 -18.06
C VAL A 298 17.03 0.50 -18.09
N ARG A 299 16.55 0.18 -19.29
CA ARG A 299 15.37 -0.68 -19.53
C ARG A 299 15.73 -1.99 -20.23
N GLN A 300 16.69 -2.72 -19.66
CA GLN A 300 17.19 -4.00 -20.20
C GLN A 300 16.57 -5.22 -19.50
N GLY A 301 15.47 -5.04 -18.78
CA GLY A 301 14.81 -6.10 -18.02
C GLY A 301 15.35 -6.26 -16.59
N ARG A 302 15.31 -7.49 -16.06
CA ARG A 302 15.80 -7.79 -14.70
C ARG A 302 17.31 -8.02 -14.72
N VAL A 303 18.01 -7.40 -13.77
CA VAL A 303 19.42 -7.68 -13.50
C VAL A 303 19.57 -9.14 -13.09
N LYS A 304 20.62 -9.79 -13.59
CA LYS A 304 21.00 -11.18 -13.28
C LYS A 304 22.29 -11.25 -12.48
N HIS A 305 23.25 -10.39 -12.83
CA HIS A 305 24.54 -10.31 -12.18
C HIS A 305 25.07 -8.86 -12.22
N ILE A 306 25.91 -8.51 -11.24
CA ILE A 306 26.53 -7.19 -11.10
C ILE A 306 28.03 -7.40 -10.88
N SER A 307 28.86 -6.87 -11.76
CA SER A 307 30.31 -6.74 -11.56
C SER A 307 30.71 -5.27 -11.42
N ARG A 308 32.01 -5.00 -11.27
CA ARG A 308 32.52 -3.63 -11.26
C ARG A 308 32.41 -2.96 -12.63
N GLU A 309 32.44 -3.73 -13.71
CA GLU A 309 32.49 -3.24 -15.08
C GLU A 309 31.11 -3.15 -15.72
N GLU A 310 30.15 -3.99 -15.32
CA GLU A 310 28.83 -4.04 -15.95
C GLU A 310 27.70 -4.60 -15.08
N LEU A 311 26.47 -4.23 -15.46
CA LEU A 311 25.25 -4.94 -15.11
C LEU A 311 24.93 -5.95 -16.21
N CYS A 312 24.73 -7.21 -15.83
CA CYS A 312 24.31 -8.26 -16.75
C CYS A 312 22.80 -8.49 -16.66
N PHE A 313 22.15 -8.53 -17.82
CA PHE A 313 20.73 -8.88 -18.00
C PHE A 313 20.61 -10.22 -18.71
N GLU A 314 19.41 -10.60 -19.15
CA GLU A 314 19.18 -11.88 -19.84
C GLU A 314 19.93 -11.98 -21.17
N SER A 315 19.94 -10.90 -21.96
CA SER A 315 20.48 -10.91 -23.33
C SER A 315 21.44 -9.76 -23.64
N THR A 316 21.66 -8.86 -22.69
CA THR A 316 22.45 -7.65 -22.85
C THR A 316 23.24 -7.33 -21.59
N THR A 317 24.25 -6.47 -21.73
CA THR A 317 24.94 -5.88 -20.59
C THR A 317 24.87 -4.36 -20.67
N TRP A 318 25.06 -3.71 -19.53
CA TRP A 318 25.15 -2.26 -19.42
C TRP A 318 26.41 -1.89 -18.68
N LYS A 319 27.27 -1.10 -19.31
CA LYS A 319 28.56 -0.70 -18.75
C LYS A 319 28.36 0.14 -17.48
N MET A 320 28.97 -0.29 -16.39
CA MET A 320 29.00 0.42 -15.13
C MET A 320 29.81 1.73 -15.28
N PRO A 321 29.33 2.86 -14.77
CA PRO A 321 30.13 4.08 -14.71
C PRO A 321 31.24 3.93 -13.67
N ASP A 322 32.33 4.67 -13.85
CA ASP A 322 33.43 4.66 -12.91
C ASP A 322 32.96 5.17 -11.53
N ASN A 323 33.54 4.63 -10.46
CA ASN A 323 33.27 5.03 -9.08
C ASN A 323 31.76 5.03 -8.71
N ALA A 324 31.07 3.94 -9.04
CA ALA A 324 29.64 3.78 -8.84
C ALA A 324 29.27 3.04 -7.55
N LEU A 325 28.22 3.51 -6.87
CA LEU A 325 27.51 2.78 -5.83
C LEU A 325 26.22 2.19 -6.38
N VAL A 326 26.05 0.88 -6.23
CA VAL A 326 24.79 0.20 -6.55
C VAL A 326 23.87 0.24 -5.32
N ILE A 327 22.68 0.81 -5.49
CA ILE A 327 21.65 0.92 -4.44
C ILE A 327 20.51 -0.05 -4.77
N ASP A 328 20.31 -1.03 -3.90
CA ASP A 328 19.29 -2.04 -4.09
C ASP A 328 17.92 -1.60 -3.54
N CYS A 329 17.00 -1.43 -4.49
CA CYS A 329 15.60 -1.11 -4.30
C CYS A 329 14.69 -2.20 -4.88
N SER A 330 15.21 -3.41 -5.11
CA SER A 330 14.55 -4.46 -5.91
C SER A 330 13.62 -5.38 -5.12
N ALA A 331 13.55 -5.22 -3.79
CA ALA A 331 12.66 -6.02 -2.95
C ALA A 331 11.19 -5.88 -3.35
N SER A 332 10.50 -7.02 -3.40
CA SER A 332 9.08 -7.04 -3.75
C SER A 332 8.21 -6.58 -2.58
N ALA A 333 7.39 -5.56 -2.81
CA ALA A 333 6.32 -5.18 -1.89
C ALA A 333 5.20 -6.24 -1.81
N LEU A 334 5.06 -7.09 -2.84
CA LEU A 334 4.05 -8.14 -2.93
C LEU A 334 4.72 -9.50 -2.76
N THR A 335 4.50 -10.15 -1.63
CA THR A 335 5.07 -11.48 -1.34
C THR A 335 4.07 -12.61 -1.61
N ASN A 336 2.77 -12.30 -1.56
CA ASN A 336 1.69 -13.23 -1.81
C ASN A 336 0.59 -12.55 -2.63
N LEU A 337 0.15 -13.20 -3.70
CA LEU A 337 -0.93 -12.75 -4.59
C LEU A 337 -2.13 -13.70 -4.55
N GLU A 338 -2.02 -14.81 -3.83
CA GLU A 338 -3.13 -15.75 -3.66
C GLU A 338 -4.24 -15.09 -2.83
N MET A 339 -5.48 -15.22 -3.31
CA MET A 339 -6.64 -14.78 -2.56
C MET A 339 -7.21 -15.97 -1.80
N LYS A 340 -7.53 -15.76 -0.52
CA LYS A 340 -8.33 -16.71 0.27
C LYS A 340 -9.52 -16.03 0.90
N ALA A 341 -10.44 -16.81 1.47
CA ALA A 341 -11.55 -16.26 2.24
C ALA A 341 -11.03 -15.36 3.38
N VAL A 342 -11.74 -14.27 3.65
CA VAL A 342 -11.39 -13.38 4.77
C VAL A 342 -11.79 -14.05 6.08
N PHE A 343 -12.94 -14.72 6.09
CA PHE A 343 -13.43 -15.51 7.22
C PHE A 343 -13.39 -16.99 6.84
N ASP A 344 -12.66 -17.77 7.62
CA ASP A 344 -12.51 -19.22 7.45
C ASP A 344 -12.61 -19.90 8.82
N GLY A 345 -13.85 -20.13 9.27
CA GLY A 345 -14.13 -20.70 10.59
C GLY A 345 -13.46 -19.89 11.71
N ASP A 346 -12.52 -20.53 12.42
CA ASP A 346 -11.81 -19.94 13.56
C ASP A 346 -10.72 -18.94 13.18
N THR A 347 -10.47 -18.69 11.88
CA THR A 347 -9.42 -17.78 11.41
C THR A 347 -10.01 -16.64 10.57
N ILE A 348 -9.58 -15.43 10.87
CA ILE A 348 -9.78 -14.24 10.05
C ILE A 348 -8.44 -13.90 9.41
N THR A 349 -8.41 -13.76 8.09
CA THR A 349 -7.23 -13.26 7.37
C THR A 349 -7.56 -11.93 6.70
N PRO A 350 -7.24 -10.80 7.36
CA PRO A 350 -7.45 -9.49 6.76
C PRO A 350 -6.67 -9.34 5.45
N GLN A 351 -7.40 -9.00 4.39
CA GLN A 351 -6.88 -8.71 3.05
C GLN A 351 -7.44 -7.36 2.59
N THR A 352 -6.96 -6.85 1.45
CA THR A 352 -7.52 -5.63 0.86
C THR A 352 -8.95 -5.89 0.39
N VAL A 353 -9.93 -5.19 0.95
CA VAL A 353 -11.33 -5.15 0.47
C VAL A 353 -11.64 -3.81 -0.22
N ARG A 354 -10.69 -2.89 -0.18
CA ARG A 354 -10.63 -1.67 -0.99
C ARG A 354 -9.23 -1.52 -1.56
N ALA A 355 -9.13 -1.06 -2.82
CA ALA A 355 -7.83 -0.91 -3.47
C ALA A 355 -6.92 0.06 -2.68
N TYR A 356 -5.65 -0.30 -2.55
CA TYR A 356 -4.57 0.49 -1.93
C TYR A 356 -4.74 0.84 -0.44
N GLN A 357 -5.83 0.43 0.22
CA GLN A 357 -6.14 0.84 1.59
C GLN A 357 -6.19 -0.36 2.56
N PRO A 358 -5.03 -0.95 2.92
CA PRO A 358 -4.99 -2.12 3.81
C PRO A 358 -5.49 -1.80 5.22
N VAL A 359 -5.24 -0.59 5.75
CA VAL A 359 -5.71 -0.20 7.09
C VAL A 359 -7.22 0.04 7.16
N PHE A 360 -7.81 0.69 6.16
CA PHE A 360 -9.27 0.79 6.04
C PHE A 360 -9.90 -0.60 5.89
N SER A 361 -9.29 -1.46 5.06
CA SER A 361 -9.77 -2.83 4.85
C SER A 361 -9.78 -3.61 6.15
N ALA A 362 -8.69 -3.55 6.94
CA ALA A 362 -8.61 -4.22 8.23
C ALA A 362 -9.66 -3.70 9.23
N ALA A 363 -9.86 -2.38 9.28
CA ALA A 363 -10.88 -1.77 10.13
C ALA A 363 -12.30 -2.20 9.73
N LEU A 364 -12.62 -2.22 8.43
CA LEU A 364 -13.92 -2.66 7.93
C LEU A 364 -14.16 -4.14 8.24
N ILE A 365 -13.15 -5.01 8.05
CA ILE A 365 -13.27 -6.43 8.37
C ILE A 365 -13.50 -6.63 9.87
N ALA A 366 -12.81 -5.88 10.74
CA ALA A 366 -13.02 -5.93 12.18
C ALA A 366 -14.44 -5.47 12.57
N HIS A 367 -14.95 -4.42 11.95
CA HIS A 367 -16.33 -3.96 12.16
C HIS A 367 -17.33 -5.04 11.72
N VAL A 368 -17.11 -5.64 10.55
CA VAL A 368 -17.94 -6.73 10.04
C VAL A 368 -17.91 -7.95 10.98
N GLU A 369 -16.74 -8.28 11.54
CA GLU A 369 -16.60 -9.33 12.56
C GLU A 369 -17.42 -9.03 13.81
N ALA A 370 -17.41 -7.79 14.28
CA ALA A 370 -18.08 -7.35 15.50
C ALA A 370 -19.60 -7.21 15.35
N ALA A 371 -20.08 -6.70 14.21
CA ALA A 371 -21.47 -6.28 14.01
C ALA A 371 -22.36 -7.36 13.37
N TYR A 372 -21.77 -8.34 12.68
CA TYR A 372 -22.52 -9.36 11.94
C TYR A 372 -22.24 -10.75 12.52
N SER A 373 -23.21 -11.67 12.45
CA SER A 373 -23.06 -13.04 12.97
C SER A 373 -22.97 -14.11 11.86
N ASP A 374 -23.63 -13.88 10.72
CA ASP A 374 -23.61 -14.83 9.60
C ASP A 374 -22.32 -14.70 8.77
N GLU A 375 -21.52 -15.76 8.75
CA GLU A 375 -20.25 -15.80 8.03
C GLU A 375 -20.43 -15.61 6.51
N ARG A 376 -21.57 -16.03 5.93
CA ARG A 376 -21.85 -15.80 4.51
C ARG A 376 -22.04 -14.30 4.23
N GLN A 377 -22.80 -13.61 5.08
CA GLN A 377 -22.95 -12.16 4.99
C GLN A 377 -21.62 -11.46 5.19
N LYS A 378 -20.82 -11.87 6.18
CA LYS A 378 -19.47 -11.32 6.39
C LYS A 378 -18.62 -11.43 5.14
N GLN A 379 -18.55 -12.62 4.54
CA GLN A 379 -17.76 -12.87 3.34
C GLN A 379 -18.27 -12.10 2.11
N MET A 380 -19.59 -11.87 2.00
CA MET A 380 -20.17 -11.00 0.97
C MET A 380 -19.77 -9.53 1.15
N LEU A 381 -19.73 -9.03 2.39
CA LEU A 381 -19.33 -7.65 2.70
C LEU A 381 -17.82 -7.44 2.60
N THR A 382 -17.01 -8.50 2.65
CA THR A 382 -15.54 -8.42 2.65
C THR A 382 -14.92 -9.18 1.49
N GLN A 383 -15.48 -9.08 0.28
CA GLN A 383 -14.84 -9.70 -0.89
C GLN A 383 -13.45 -9.10 -1.12
N VAL A 384 -12.47 -9.94 -1.40
CA VAL A 384 -11.08 -9.51 -1.60
C VAL A 384 -10.97 -8.73 -2.91
N VAL A 385 -10.36 -7.55 -2.82
CA VAL A 385 -9.84 -6.78 -3.95
C VAL A 385 -8.42 -7.26 -4.22
N PRO A 386 -8.14 -7.92 -5.36
CA PRO A 386 -6.84 -8.50 -5.65
C PRO A 386 -5.75 -7.43 -5.76
N LEU A 387 -4.54 -7.79 -5.34
CA LEU A 387 -3.37 -6.93 -5.51
C LEU A 387 -2.86 -7.00 -6.96
N PRO A 388 -2.64 -5.87 -7.63
CA PRO A 388 -2.21 -5.86 -9.02
C PRO A 388 -0.68 -6.06 -9.12
N ASN A 389 -0.21 -6.61 -10.24
CA ASN A 389 1.21 -6.66 -10.58
C ASN A 389 1.50 -6.15 -12.00
N ARG A 390 0.72 -6.62 -12.97
CA ARG A 390 0.71 -6.14 -14.35
C ARG A 390 -0.25 -4.97 -14.47
N ASP A 391 -0.06 -4.16 -15.50
CA ASP A 391 -1.03 -3.12 -15.88
C ASP A 391 -2.46 -3.69 -16.02
N ILE A 392 -2.63 -4.83 -16.71
CA ILE A 392 -3.95 -5.45 -16.91
C ILE A 392 -4.59 -5.99 -15.62
N ASP A 393 -3.82 -6.17 -14.54
CA ASP A 393 -4.38 -6.57 -13.24
C ASP A 393 -5.15 -5.41 -12.57
N TRP A 394 -4.99 -4.18 -13.08
CA TRP A 394 -5.79 -3.02 -12.67
C TRP A 394 -7.29 -3.23 -12.92
N LEU A 395 -7.67 -3.96 -13.96
CA LEU A 395 -9.07 -4.19 -14.34
C LEU A 395 -9.84 -5.03 -13.30
N PRO A 396 -9.42 -6.28 -12.96
CA PRO A 396 -10.11 -7.08 -11.96
C PRO A 396 -10.08 -6.43 -10.56
N MET A 397 -8.99 -5.76 -10.19
CA MET A 397 -8.91 -5.01 -8.94
C MET A 397 -9.94 -3.87 -8.90
N THR A 398 -10.03 -3.05 -9.96
CA THR A 398 -10.99 -1.95 -10.03
C THR A 398 -12.43 -2.45 -10.02
N ALA A 399 -12.74 -3.51 -10.80
CA ALA A 399 -14.07 -4.10 -10.82
C ALA A 399 -14.50 -4.67 -9.46
N ALA A 400 -13.58 -5.34 -8.75
CA ALA A 400 -13.85 -5.86 -7.40
C ALA A 400 -14.10 -4.71 -6.40
N MET A 401 -13.30 -3.65 -6.45
CA MET A 401 -13.50 -2.47 -5.60
C MET A 401 -14.85 -1.79 -5.85
N LEU A 402 -15.24 -1.59 -7.12
CA LEU A 402 -16.55 -1.01 -7.47
C LEU A 402 -17.71 -1.87 -6.97
N ARG A 403 -17.60 -3.19 -7.11
CA ARG A 403 -18.61 -4.14 -6.59
C ARG A 403 -18.76 -4.03 -5.07
N ASN A 404 -17.64 -4.00 -4.34
CA ASN A 404 -17.67 -3.84 -2.89
C ASN A 404 -18.34 -2.53 -2.47
N MET A 405 -18.00 -1.42 -3.13
CA MET A 405 -18.64 -0.13 -2.84
C MET A 405 -20.14 -0.13 -3.12
N GLN A 406 -20.60 -0.85 -4.16
CA GLN A 406 -22.02 -1.03 -4.41
C GLN A 406 -22.70 -1.81 -3.26
N ILE A 407 -22.15 -2.98 -2.90
CA ILE A 407 -22.69 -3.84 -1.83
C ILE A 407 -22.76 -3.07 -0.50
N TRP A 408 -21.70 -2.32 -0.16
CA TRP A 408 -21.68 -1.50 1.05
C TRP A 408 -22.72 -0.37 1.02
N GLY A 409 -23.01 0.17 -0.17
CA GLY A 409 -24.03 1.21 -0.35
C GLY A 409 -25.46 0.71 -0.17
N GLU A 410 -25.69 -0.59 -0.32
CA GLU A 410 -26.98 -1.27 -0.13
C GLU A 410 -27.23 -1.66 1.34
N ASP A 411 -26.18 -1.87 2.14
CA ASP A 411 -26.27 -2.10 3.59
C ASP A 411 -26.31 -0.78 4.37
N THR A 412 -27.45 -0.47 5.00
CA THR A 412 -27.67 0.81 5.69
C THR A 412 -26.75 0.99 6.89
N ALA A 413 -26.48 -0.07 7.66
CA ALA A 413 -25.65 0.00 8.86
C ALA A 413 -24.18 0.18 8.50
N LEU A 414 -23.68 -0.63 7.54
CA LEU A 414 -22.30 -0.54 7.08
C LEU A 414 -22.02 0.80 6.40
N LYS A 415 -22.94 1.27 5.55
CA LYS A 415 -22.83 2.60 4.93
C LYS A 415 -22.70 3.71 5.98
N ALA A 416 -23.50 3.66 7.04
CA ALA A 416 -23.42 4.62 8.13
C ALA A 416 -22.08 4.53 8.87
N TRP A 417 -21.59 3.32 9.14
CA TRP A 417 -20.28 3.13 9.76
C TRP A 417 -19.14 3.67 8.89
N ILE A 418 -19.13 3.36 7.59
CA ILE A 418 -18.12 3.87 6.64
C ILE A 418 -18.10 5.40 6.63
N TYR A 419 -19.26 6.06 6.66
CA TYR A 419 -19.34 7.52 6.72
C TYR A 419 -18.65 8.11 7.96
N HIS A 420 -18.70 7.42 9.09
CA HIS A 420 -18.07 7.86 10.35
C HIS A 420 -16.63 7.37 10.51
N CYS A 421 -16.21 6.35 9.76
CA CYS A 421 -14.86 5.82 9.78
C CYS A 421 -13.86 6.85 9.26
N ARG A 422 -12.92 7.28 10.12
CA ARG A 422 -11.85 8.23 9.76
C ARG A 422 -11.01 7.75 8.57
N LEU A 423 -10.82 6.45 8.45
CA LEU A 423 -10.02 5.84 7.37
C LEU A 423 -10.75 5.86 6.02
N ASP A 424 -12.04 6.24 5.99
CA ASP A 424 -12.74 6.58 4.75
C ASP A 424 -12.49 8.06 4.41
N GLY A 425 -11.57 8.30 3.47
CA GLY A 425 -11.15 9.65 3.11
C GLY A 425 -12.16 10.48 2.28
N PHE A 426 -13.26 9.89 1.80
CA PHE A 426 -14.05 10.53 0.73
C PHE A 426 -15.56 10.61 0.98
N SER A 427 -16.15 9.73 1.79
CA SER A 427 -17.61 9.71 2.01
C SER A 427 -18.10 11.02 2.60
N LYS A 428 -17.37 11.60 3.56
CA LYS A 428 -17.72 12.91 4.16
C LYS A 428 -17.68 14.06 3.14
N ILE A 429 -16.76 14.01 2.18
CA ILE A 429 -16.65 15.02 1.12
C ILE A 429 -17.90 14.96 0.24
N VAL A 430 -18.30 13.77 -0.21
CA VAL A 430 -19.47 13.58 -1.08
C VAL A 430 -20.76 13.98 -0.36
N HIS A 431 -20.95 13.55 0.89
CA HIS A 431 -22.16 13.88 1.66
C HIS A 431 -22.20 15.35 2.12
N GLY A 432 -21.05 16.02 2.19
CA GLY A 432 -20.93 17.44 2.53
C GLY A 432 -21.24 18.39 1.38
N VAL A 433 -21.48 17.89 0.16
CA VAL A 433 -21.85 18.73 -0.99
C VAL A 433 -23.22 19.36 -0.75
N ALA A 434 -23.27 20.70 -0.77
CA ALA A 434 -24.51 21.45 -0.68
C ALA A 434 -25.36 21.25 -1.94
N LYS A 435 -26.69 21.18 -1.79
CA LYS A 435 -27.61 20.88 -2.90
C LYS A 435 -27.63 21.97 -3.98
N ASP A 436 -27.23 23.19 -3.62
CA ASP A 436 -27.13 24.36 -4.48
C ASP A 436 -25.72 24.58 -5.07
N ASP A 437 -24.72 23.77 -4.68
CA ASP A 437 -23.41 23.73 -5.33
C ASP A 437 -23.50 22.96 -6.65
N MET A 438 -24.02 23.64 -7.68
CA MET A 438 -24.30 23.05 -8.99
C MET A 438 -23.06 22.46 -9.66
N GLN A 439 -21.87 23.02 -9.40
CA GLN A 439 -20.61 22.52 -9.97
C GLN A 439 -20.23 21.16 -9.37
N LYS A 440 -20.28 21.03 -8.04
CA LYS A 440 -20.02 19.74 -7.39
C LYS A 440 -21.11 18.72 -7.69
N MET A 441 -22.38 19.14 -7.74
CA MET A 441 -23.49 18.28 -8.13
C MET A 441 -23.34 17.74 -9.56
N GLN A 442 -22.80 18.53 -10.49
CA GLN A 442 -22.51 18.07 -11.85
C GLN A 442 -21.44 16.97 -11.87
N VAL A 443 -20.39 17.08 -11.05
CA VAL A 443 -19.37 16.02 -10.91
C VAL A 443 -19.97 14.74 -10.35
N LEU A 444 -20.83 14.83 -9.33
CA LEU A 444 -21.53 13.66 -8.79
C LEU A 444 -22.47 13.03 -9.82
N GLY A 445 -23.13 13.85 -10.65
CA GLY A 445 -23.93 13.40 -11.78
C GLY A 445 -23.11 12.61 -12.80
N ARG A 446 -21.99 13.16 -13.25
CA ARG A 446 -21.02 12.50 -14.15
C ARG A 446 -20.56 11.14 -13.61
N LEU A 447 -20.16 11.11 -12.34
CA LEU A 447 -19.73 9.87 -11.67
C LEU A 447 -20.85 8.82 -11.70
N LYS A 448 -22.08 9.23 -11.35
CA LYS A 448 -23.25 8.34 -11.33
C LYS A 448 -23.62 7.82 -12.71
N GLU A 449 -23.63 8.69 -13.72
CA GLU A 449 -23.98 8.33 -15.11
C GLU A 449 -22.97 7.36 -15.73
N ALA A 450 -21.67 7.56 -15.45
CA ALA A 450 -20.61 6.73 -15.99
C ALA A 450 -20.41 5.39 -15.26
N ALA A 451 -20.90 5.24 -14.02
CA ALA A 451 -20.61 4.08 -13.17
C ALA A 451 -21.04 2.73 -13.80
N ALA A 452 -22.29 2.60 -14.25
CA ALA A 452 -22.79 1.37 -14.84
C ALA A 452 -22.13 1.04 -16.21
N PRO A 453 -22.01 1.98 -17.16
CA PRO A 453 -21.25 1.77 -18.39
C PRO A 453 -19.79 1.37 -18.15
N ALA A 454 -19.12 1.99 -17.17
CA ALA A 454 -17.74 1.67 -16.81
C ALA A 454 -17.62 0.22 -16.30
N MET A 455 -18.50 -0.19 -15.39
CA MET A 455 -18.52 -1.55 -14.87
C MET A 455 -18.78 -2.58 -15.98
N GLN A 456 -19.72 -2.29 -16.89
CA GLN A 456 -19.97 -3.16 -18.05
C GLN A 456 -18.71 -3.30 -18.92
N LYS A 457 -18.02 -2.19 -19.22
CA LYS A 457 -16.78 -2.22 -20.02
C LYS A 457 -15.67 -3.02 -19.34
N LEU A 458 -15.43 -2.81 -18.04
CA LEU A 458 -14.47 -3.60 -17.27
C LEU A 458 -14.76 -5.09 -17.38
N MET A 459 -16.02 -5.49 -17.19
CA MET A 459 -16.41 -6.89 -17.27
C MET A 459 -16.19 -7.47 -18.68
N THR A 460 -16.48 -6.71 -19.75
CA THR A 460 -16.17 -7.13 -21.13
C THR A 460 -14.67 -7.35 -21.33
N TYR A 461 -13.82 -6.43 -20.88
CA TYR A 461 -12.37 -6.58 -21.00
C TYR A 461 -11.84 -7.75 -20.18
N ILE A 462 -12.30 -7.92 -18.94
CA ILE A 462 -11.92 -9.05 -18.09
C ILE A 462 -12.31 -10.38 -18.73
N GLN A 463 -13.52 -10.48 -19.30
CA GLN A 463 -13.95 -11.69 -20.02
C GLN A 463 -13.08 -11.98 -21.25
N GLY A 464 -12.74 -10.95 -22.03
CA GLY A 464 -11.84 -11.09 -23.18
C GLY A 464 -10.45 -11.58 -22.78
N LEU A 465 -9.86 -11.00 -21.73
CA LEU A 465 -8.57 -11.43 -21.18
C LEU A 465 -8.61 -12.90 -20.72
N LYS A 466 -9.67 -13.31 -20.00
CA LYS A 466 -9.86 -14.71 -19.59
C LYS A 466 -9.98 -15.67 -20.78
N ALA A 467 -10.76 -15.30 -21.80
CA ALA A 467 -10.92 -16.12 -22.99
C ALA A 467 -9.60 -16.30 -23.76
N SER A 468 -8.70 -15.31 -23.68
CA SER A 468 -7.37 -15.36 -24.30
C SER A 468 -6.26 -15.95 -23.41
N GLY A 469 -6.56 -16.34 -22.16
CA GLY A 469 -5.57 -16.85 -21.20
C GLY A 469 -4.60 -15.79 -20.65
N GLN A 470 -4.95 -14.51 -20.73
CA GLN A 470 -4.14 -13.40 -20.21
C GLN A 470 -4.48 -13.04 -18.74
N LEU A 471 -5.63 -13.50 -18.24
CA LEU A 471 -6.08 -13.52 -16.85
C LEU A 471 -6.64 -14.91 -16.54
#